data_AF-A0A1D2R229-F1
#
_entry.id   AF-A0A1D2R229-F1
#
_cell.length_a   1.000
_cell.length_b   1.000
_cell.length_c   1.000
_cell.angle_alpha   90.00
_cell.angle_beta   90.00
_cell.angle_gamma   90.00
#
_symmetry.space_group_name_H-M   'P 1'
#
loop_
_entity.id
_entity.type
_entity.pdbx_description
1 polymer ?
#
loop_
_entity_poly.entity_id
_entity_poly.type
_entity_poly.pdbx_seq_one_letter_code
_entity_poly.pdbx_strand_id
1 'polypeptide(L)' 'MMKKFWVHKADSFKEAEEFDGKYYSAMSGEERLETMQFLREIYYKIKGVENESRKGLRRVIRVVQ' A
#
# COMPACT_ATOMS: atom_id res chain seq x y z
N MET A 1 11.36 8.99 20.47
CA MET A 1 10.53 9.78 19.54
C MET A 1 9.18 9.07 19.40
N MET A 2 8.08 9.72 19.76
CA MET A 2 6.74 9.11 19.69
C MET A 2 6.31 9.05 18.22
N LYS A 3 6.03 7.85 17.70
CA LYS A 3 5.53 7.70 16.33
C LYS A 3 4.14 8.33 16.26
N LYS A 4 3.94 9.27 15.33
CA LYS A 4 2.60 9.78 15.02
C LYS A 4 1.83 8.66 14.32
N PHE A 5 0.79 8.16 14.96
CA PHE A 5 -0.14 7.20 14.34
C PHE A 5 -1.26 7.99 13.69
N TRP A 6 -1.52 7.69 12.43
CA TRP A 6 -2.67 8.24 11.71
C TRP A 6 -3.77 7.17 11.71
N VAL A 7 -4.97 7.56 12.15
CA VAL A 7 -6.14 6.68 12.23
C VAL A 7 -7.35 7.49 11.76
N HIS A 8 -8.07 6.99 10.76
CA HIS A 8 -9.40 7.48 10.42
C HIS A 8 -10.44 6.66 11.20
N LYS A 9 -11.25 7.34 12.01
CA LYS A 9 -12.36 6.72 12.75
C LYS A 9 -13.65 6.99 11.98
N ALA A 10 -14.24 5.94 11.44
CA ALA A 10 -15.53 5.99 10.76
C ALA A 10 -16.65 5.55 11.70
N ASP A 11 -17.83 6.14 11.55
CA ASP A 11 -19.04 5.81 12.33
C ASP A 11 -19.88 4.70 11.65
N SER A 12 -19.53 4.31 10.41
CA SER A 12 -20.16 3.20 9.70
C SER A 12 -19.22 2.51 8.71
N PHE A 13 -19.54 1.27 8.33
CA PHE A 13 -18.81 0.54 7.28
C PHE A 13 -18.86 1.26 5.92
N LYS A 14 -20.00 1.89 5.60
CA LYS A 14 -20.17 2.66 4.37
C LYS A 14 -19.21 3.85 4.33
N GLU A 15 -19.11 4.58 5.43
CA GLU A 15 -18.18 5.71 5.55
C GLU A 15 -16.73 5.25 5.42
N ALA A 16 -16.37 4.13 6.04
CA ALA A 16 -15.03 3.54 5.91
C ALA A 16 -14.70 3.19 4.45
N GLU A 17 -15.64 2.58 3.72
CA GLU A 17 -15.49 2.24 2.30
C GLU A 17 -15.34 3.49 1.41
N GLU A 18 -16.17 4.51 1.65
CA GLU A 18 -16.07 5.79 0.93
C GLU A 18 -14.74 6.50 1.20
N PHE A 19 -14.28 6.46 2.45
CA PHE A 19 -12.97 7.00 2.83
C PHE A 19 -11.84 6.27 2.11
N ASP A 20 -11.83 4.93 2.16
CA ASP A 20 -10.80 4.12 1.51
C ASP A 20 -10.76 4.38 0.00
N GLY A 21 -11.93 4.41 -0.65
CA GLY A 21 -12.04 4.71 -2.07
C GLY A 21 -11.44 6.07 -2.42
N LYS A 22 -11.75 7.12 -1.64
CA LYS A 22 -11.19 8.46 -1.83
C LYS A 22 -9.69 8.50 -1.57
N TYR A 23 -9.22 7.86 -0.49
CA TYR A 23 -7.83 7.84 -0.09
C TYR A 23 -6.94 7.22 -1.17
N TYR A 24 -7.28 6.03 -1.67
CA TYR A 24 -6.51 5.39 -2.73
C TYR A 24 -6.68 6.09 -4.08
N SER A 25 -7.86 6.66 -4.37
CA SER A 25 -8.08 7.40 -5.62
C SER A 25 -7.25 8.69 -5.69
N ALA A 26 -6.99 9.33 -4.55
CA ALA A 26 -6.16 10.53 -4.46
C ALA A 26 -4.67 10.26 -4.66
N MET A 27 -4.21 9.01 -4.53
CA MET A 27 -2.81 8.63 -4.77
C MET A 27 -2.48 8.60 -6.27
N SER A 28 -1.27 9.01 -6.59
CA SER A 28 -0.64 8.78 -7.89
C SER A 28 -0.39 7.30 -8.16
N GLY A 29 -0.12 6.96 -9.44
CA GLY A 29 0.22 5.58 -9.81
C GLY A 29 1.48 5.06 -9.09
N GLU A 30 2.48 5.92 -8.89
CA GLU A 30 3.72 5.57 -8.20
C GLU A 30 3.47 5.28 -6.71
N GLU A 31 2.76 6.17 -6.02
CA GLU A 31 2.42 5.99 -4.59
C GLU A 31 1.60 4.72 -4.34
N ARG A 32 0.69 4.37 -5.26
CA ARG A 32 -0.07 3.11 -5.17
C ARG A 32 0.85 1.89 -5.32
N LEU A 33 1.78 1.92 -6.28
CA LEU A 33 2.72 0.82 -6.49
C LEU A 33 3.65 0.64 -5.28
N GLU A 34 4.16 1.74 -4.72
CA GLU A 34 4.97 1.71 -3.51
C GLU A 34 4.19 1.18 -2.31
N THR A 35 2.96 1.65 -2.12
CA THR A 35 2.06 1.19 -1.05
C THR A 35 1.80 -0.32 -1.16
N MET A 36 1.49 -0.81 -2.36
CA MET A 36 1.28 -2.25 -2.62
C MET A 36 2.53 -3.07 -2.32
N GLN A 37 3.71 -2.59 -2.72
CA GLN A 37 4.97 -3.27 -2.44
C GLN A 37 5.26 -3.32 -0.93
N PHE A 38 5.04 -2.21 -0.22
CA PHE A 38 5.17 -2.14 1.23
C PHE A 38 4.23 -3.15 1.93
N LEU A 39 2.93 -3.14 1.58
CA LEU A 39 1.95 -4.07 2.16
C LEU A 39 2.33 -5.53 1.91
N ARG A 40 2.81 -5.85 0.71
CA ARG A 40 3.30 -7.19 0.37
C ARG A 40 4.48 -7.60 1.27
N GLU A 41 5.44 -6.72 1.49
CA GLU A 41 6.58 -7.00 2.38
C GLU A 41 6.16 -7.19 3.85
N ILE A 42 5.21 -6.40 4.32
CA ILE A 42 4.64 -6.55 5.66
C ILE A 42 3.93 -7.89 5.81
N TYR A 43 3.14 -8.31 4.82
CA TYR A 43 2.48 -9.62 4.82
C TYR A 43 3.47 -10.77 5.02
N TYR A 44 4.56 -10.81 4.25
CA TYR A 44 5.57 -11.87 4.39
C TYR A 44 6.25 -11.83 5.76
N LYS A 45 6.56 -10.64 6.28
CA LYS A 45 7.12 -10.48 7.63
C LYS A 45 6.20 -11.02 8.72
N ILE A 46 4.90 -10.77 8.61
CA ILE A 46 3.89 -11.23 9.60
C ILE A 46 3.67 -12.73 9.50
N LYS A 47 3.59 -13.27 8.29
CA LYS A 47 3.28 -14.69 8.08
C LYS A 47 4.48 -15.62 8.27
N GLY A 48 5.69 -15.08 8.39
CA GLY A 48 6.90 -15.89 8.56
C GLY A 48 7.20 -16.81 7.37
N VAL A 49 6.57 -16.56 6.23
CA VAL A 49 6.86 -17.23 4.96
C VAL A 49 7.99 -16.50 4.26
N GLU A 50 8.90 -17.26 3.63
CA GLU A 50 9.98 -16.66 2.86
C GLU A 50 9.41 -15.74 1.79
N ASN A 51 9.88 -14.49 1.81
CA ASN A 51 9.57 -13.53 0.78
C ASN A 51 10.30 -14.01 -0.47
N GLU A 52 9.58 -14.44 -1.52
CA GLU A 52 10.09 -14.41 -2.89
C GLU A 52 10.27 -12.95 -3.30
N SER A 53 11.20 -12.30 -2.61
CA SER A 53 11.45 -10.88 -2.74
C SER A 53 11.99 -10.71 -4.13
N ARG A 54 11.27 -9.92 -4.93
CA ARG A 54 11.71 -9.46 -6.24
C ARG A 54 12.83 -8.42 -6.11
N LYS A 55 13.63 -8.50 -5.04
CA LYS A 55 14.77 -7.64 -4.71
C LYS A 55 15.91 -7.98 -5.69
N GLY A 56 15.66 -7.70 -6.96
CA GLY A 56 16.44 -8.16 -8.12
C GLY A 56 15.67 -8.07 -9.44
N LEU A 57 14.34 -8.16 -9.42
CA LEU A 57 13.49 -7.92 -10.59
C LEU A 57 13.14 -6.42 -10.68
N ARG A 58 14.09 -5.60 -11.14
CA ARG A 58 13.77 -4.26 -11.65
C ARG A 58 12.84 -4.44 -12.85
N ARG A 59 11.55 -4.13 -12.68
CA ARG A 59 10.65 -3.97 -13.81
C ARG A 59 10.93 -2.60 -14.42
N VAL A 60 11.62 -2.60 -15.57
CA VAL A 60 11.64 -1.42 -16.44
C VAL A 60 10.23 -1.29 -17.01
N ILE A 61 9.44 -0.38 -16.46
CA ILE A 61 8.11 -0.05 -16.99
C ILE A 61 8.33 1.07 -17.99
N ARG A 62 8.31 0.74 -19.28
CA ARG A 62 8.31 1.74 -20.36
C ARG A 62 6.86 2.12 -20.64
N VAL A 63 6.48 3.34 -20.29
CA VAL A 63 5.24 3.93 -20.78
C VAL A 63 5.47 4.31 -22.24
N VAL A 64 4.73 3.67 -23.16
CA VAL A 64 4.72 4.03 -24.59
C VAL A 64 3.54 4.97 -24.78
N GLN A 65 3.83 6.17 -25.29
CA GLN A 65 2.84 7.15 -25.76
C GLN A 65 2.55 6.93 -27.24
#